data_AF-S4PVC7-F1
#
_entry.id   AF-S4PVC7-F1
#
_cell.length_a   1.000
_cell.length_b   1.000
_cell.length_c   1.000
_cell.angle_alpha   90.00
_cell.angle_beta   90.00
_cell.angle_gamma   90.00
#
_symmetry.space_group_name_H-M   'P 1'
#
loop_
_entity.id
_entity.type
_entity.pdbx_description
1 polymer ?
#
loop_
_entity_poly.entity_id
_entity_poly.type
_entity_poly.pdbx_seq_one_letter_code
_entity_poly.pdbx_strand_id
1 'polypeptide(L)'
;LELLISVKQYHTCIDVFVSNVGVEIEAEIQTIKNANGDIEEHTNYLSCVIPSKMAIDLKSKLLVCFIHLGSLSLVETLLNDFLSNDVDKAGDLYMDIEEAFSSVGHYEMAIQLL
;
A
#
# COMPACT_ATOMS: atom_id res chain seq x y z
N LEU A 1 -4.93 4.52 -11.99
CA LEU A 1 -4.56 4.22 -10.58
C LEU A 1 -5.34 5.11 -9.63
N GLU A 2 -5.24 6.44 -9.72
CA GLU A 2 -6.03 7.37 -8.87
C GLU A 2 -7.53 7.10 -8.88
N LEU A 3 -8.13 6.87 -10.06
CA LEU A 3 -9.55 6.50 -10.14
C LEU A 3 -9.86 5.24 -9.31
N LEU A 4 -9.04 4.20 -9.41
CA LEU A 4 -9.22 2.95 -8.67
C LEU A 4 -9.10 3.17 -7.16
N ILE A 5 -8.11 3.96 -6.73
CA ILE A 5 -7.93 4.34 -5.32
C ILE A 5 -9.15 5.14 -4.83
N SER A 6 -9.63 6.10 -5.61
CA SER A 6 -10.80 6.93 -5.29
C SER A 6 -12.09 6.11 -5.12
N VAL A 7 -12.27 5.06 -5.93
CA VAL A 7 -13.40 4.12 -5.78
C VAL A 7 -13.10 2.93 -4.86
N LYS A 8 -12.01 2.99 -4.09
CA LYS A 8 -11.58 1.96 -3.11
C LYS A 8 -11.32 0.57 -3.71
N GLN A 9 -10.95 0.49 -4.99
CA GLN A 9 -10.60 -0.74 -5.68
C GLN A 9 -9.10 -1.04 -5.55
N TYR A 10 -8.62 -1.27 -4.33
CA TYR A 10 -7.20 -1.45 -4.04
C TYR A 10 -6.63 -2.75 -4.63
N HIS A 11 -7.35 -3.87 -4.54
CA HIS A 11 -6.93 -5.14 -5.17
C HIS A 11 -6.75 -4.99 -6.68
N THR A 12 -7.73 -4.41 -7.38
CA THR A 12 -7.63 -4.15 -8.83
C THR A 12 -6.47 -3.21 -9.14
N CYS A 13 -6.19 -2.24 -8.27
CA CYS A 13 -5.03 -1.36 -8.42
C CYS A 13 -3.72 -2.15 -8.37
N ILE A 14 -3.59 -3.09 -7.43
CA ILE A 14 -2.45 -4.01 -7.33
C ILE A 14 -2.31 -4.86 -8.61
N ASP A 15 -3.41 -5.42 -9.13
CA ASP A 15 -3.38 -6.20 -10.36
C ASP A 15 -2.82 -5.40 -11.56
N VAL A 16 -3.14 -4.09 -11.62
CA VAL A 16 -2.60 -3.19 -12.64
C VAL A 16 -1.09 -2.99 -12.47
N PHE A 17 -0.60 -2.85 -11.23
CA PHE A 17 0.83 -2.74 -10.94
C PHE A 17 1.60 -3.99 -11.37
N VAL A 18 1.08 -5.17 -11.03
CA VAL A 18 1.69 -6.45 -11.42
C VAL A 18 1.70 -6.59 -12.95
N SER A 19 0.56 -6.32 -13.59
CA SER A 19 0.40 -6.56 -15.03
C SER A 19 1.14 -5.57 -15.93
N ASN A 20 1.33 -4.33 -15.50
CA ASN A 20 1.78 -3.23 -16.38
C ASN A 20 3.08 -2.56 -15.93
N VAL A 21 3.43 -2.65 -14.64
CA VAL A 21 4.58 -1.94 -14.08
C VAL A 21 5.73 -2.90 -13.73
N GLY A 22 5.46 -4.20 -13.67
CA GLY A 22 6.46 -5.23 -13.34
C GLY A 22 6.70 -5.38 -11.84
N VAL A 23 5.72 -5.02 -11.01
CA VAL A 23 5.75 -5.31 -9.57
C VAL A 23 5.55 -6.80 -9.38
N GLU A 24 6.40 -7.42 -8.57
CA GLU A 24 6.22 -8.82 -8.16
C GLU A 24 5.71 -8.86 -6.72
N ILE A 25 4.66 -9.64 -6.48
CA ILE A 25 4.00 -9.73 -5.18
C ILE A 25 3.87 -11.19 -4.78
N GLU A 26 4.25 -11.47 -3.55
CA GLU A 26 3.95 -12.73 -2.88
C GLU A 26 2.80 -12.51 -1.92
N ALA A 27 1.74 -13.31 -2.05
CA ALA A 27 0.58 -13.24 -1.19
C ALA A 27 0.03 -14.65 -0.93
N GLU A 28 -0.62 -14.81 0.21
CA GLU A 28 -1.32 -16.02 0.59
C GLU A 28 -2.78 -15.72 0.92
N ILE A 29 -3.67 -16.67 0.63
CA ILE A 29 -5.06 -16.57 1.06
C ILE A 29 -5.17 -17.21 2.45
N GLN A 30 -5.58 -16.40 3.41
CA GLN A 30 -5.90 -16.84 4.76
C GLN A 30 -7.39 -16.93 4.93
N THR A 31 -7.83 -18.01 5.56
CA THR A 31 -9.23 -18.20 5.96
C THR A 31 -9.38 -17.71 7.38
N ILE A 32 -10.05 -16.58 7.57
CA ILE A 32 -10.22 -15.94 8.88
C ILE A 32 -11.69 -16.04 9.27
N LYS A 33 -11.94 -16.37 10.53
CA LYS A 33 -13.29 -16.33 11.09
C LYS A 33 -13.57 -14.91 11.60
N ASN A 34 -14.55 -14.23 11.01
CA ASN A 34 -14.91 -12.87 11.40
C ASN A 34 -15.62 -12.86 12.78
N ALA A 35 -15.88 -11.67 13.32
CA ALA A 35 -16.54 -11.51 14.62
C ALA A 35 -17.97 -12.07 14.67
N ASN A 36 -18.63 -12.21 13.52
CA ASN A 36 -19.97 -12.78 13.38
C ASN A 36 -19.94 -14.32 13.26
N GLY A 37 -18.73 -14.90 13.16
CA GLY A 37 -18.51 -16.32 13.04
C GLY A 37 -18.53 -16.86 11.61
N ASP A 38 -18.63 -15.99 10.61
CA ASP A 38 -18.54 -16.36 9.20
C ASP A 38 -17.07 -16.57 8.81
N ILE A 39 -16.87 -17.42 7.80
CA ILE A 39 -15.56 -17.69 7.23
C ILE A 39 -15.35 -16.73 6.07
N GLU A 40 -14.32 -15.90 6.16
CA GLU A 40 -13.92 -14.95 5.13
C GLU A 40 -12.51 -15.29 4.62
N GLU A 41 -12.31 -15.12 3.31
CA GLU A 41 -11.00 -15.18 2.70
C GLU A 41 -10.35 -13.80 2.75
N HIS A 42 -9.15 -13.73 3.28
CA HIS A 42 -8.35 -12.52 3.34
C HIS A 42 -7.04 -12.75 2.59
N THR A 43 -6.67 -11.82 1.72
CA THR A 43 -5.36 -11.86 1.04
C THR A 43 -4.31 -11.23 1.95
N ASN A 44 -3.40 -12.05 2.46
CA ASN A 44 -2.26 -11.58 3.22
C ASN A 44 -1.06 -11.36 2.27
N TYR A 45 -0.64 -10.11 2.11
CA TYR A 45 0.48 -9.76 1.25
C TYR A 45 1.80 -9.87 2.03
N LEU A 46 2.68 -10.76 1.57
CA LEU A 46 3.91 -11.15 2.27
C LEU A 46 5.12 -10.32 1.83
N SER A 47 5.25 -10.12 0.52
CA SER A 47 6.38 -9.39 -0.05
C SER A 47 5.99 -8.64 -1.32
N CYS A 48 6.72 -7.56 -1.61
CA CYS A 48 6.55 -6.78 -2.82
C CYS A 48 7.92 -6.32 -3.33
N VAL A 49 8.26 -6.71 -4.56
CA VAL A 49 9.47 -6.28 -5.25
C VAL A 49 9.12 -5.18 -6.24
N ILE A 50 9.65 -3.98 -5.96
CA ILE A 50 9.44 -2.78 -6.78
C ILE A 50 10.59 -2.66 -7.80
N PRO A 51 10.29 -2.50 -9.10
CA PRO A 51 11.31 -2.20 -10.11
C PRO A 51 12.13 -0.95 -9.79
N SER A 52 13.45 -1.03 -9.98
CA SER A 52 14.40 0.02 -9.60
C SER A 52 14.19 1.39 -10.25
N LYS A 53 13.48 1.44 -11.39
CA LYS A 53 13.18 2.66 -12.14
C LYS A 53 11.73 3.14 -11.98
N MET A 54 10.98 2.58 -11.04
CA MET A 54 9.61 3.03 -10.80
C MET A 54 9.59 4.47 -10.29
N ALA A 55 8.70 5.28 -10.86
CA ALA A 55 8.48 6.66 -10.42
C ALA A 55 7.99 6.70 -8.97
N ILE A 56 8.43 7.70 -8.20
CA ILE A 56 8.07 7.84 -6.78
C ILE A 56 6.55 7.99 -6.56
N ASP A 57 5.85 8.67 -7.48
CA ASP A 57 4.37 8.74 -7.53
C ASP A 57 3.70 7.36 -7.61
N LEU A 58 4.28 6.42 -8.37
CA LEU A 58 3.76 5.07 -8.47
C LEU A 58 4.02 4.27 -7.18
N LYS A 59 5.17 4.52 -6.53
CA LYS A 59 5.49 3.91 -5.22
C LYS A 59 4.53 4.39 -4.13
N SER A 60 4.19 5.68 -4.07
CA SER A 60 3.23 6.19 -3.09
C SER A 60 1.85 5.58 -3.29
N LYS A 61 1.38 5.48 -4.54
CA LYS A 61 0.11 4.82 -4.91
C LYS A 61 0.06 3.35 -4.47
N LEU A 62 1.18 2.64 -4.57
CA LEU A 62 1.31 1.26 -4.10
C LEU A 62 1.22 1.17 -2.56
N LEU A 63 1.91 2.07 -1.86
CA LEU A 63 1.83 2.20 -0.39
C LEU A 63 0.40 2.46 0.07
N VAL A 64 -0.31 3.43 -0.54
CA VAL A 64 -1.72 3.73 -0.25
C VAL A 64 -2.59 2.48 -0.40
N CYS A 65 -2.38 1.68 -1.46
CA CYS A 65 -3.11 0.42 -1.63
C CYS A 65 -2.84 -0.56 -0.49
N PHE A 66 -1.58 -0.80 -0.13
CA PHE A 66 -1.24 -1.75 0.94
C PHE A 66 -1.68 -1.29 2.33
N ILE A 67 -1.70 0.01 2.59
CA ILE A 67 -2.26 0.58 3.83
C ILE A 67 -3.74 0.22 3.96
N HIS A 68 -4.53 0.47 2.91
CA HIS A 68 -5.96 0.15 2.93
C HIS A 68 -6.26 -1.35 2.90
N LEU A 69 -5.35 -2.16 2.38
CA LEU A 69 -5.43 -3.62 2.41
C LEU A 69 -4.96 -4.21 3.75
N GLY A 70 -4.51 -3.40 4.70
CA GLY A 70 -4.13 -3.83 6.04
C GLY A 70 -2.79 -4.57 6.12
N SER A 71 -1.94 -4.47 5.10
CA SER A 71 -0.67 -5.21 5.01
C SER A 71 0.48 -4.47 5.70
N LEU A 72 0.35 -4.20 7.01
CA LEU A 72 1.21 -3.26 7.73
C LEU A 72 2.69 -3.63 7.76
N SER A 73 3.02 -4.91 7.94
CA SER A 73 4.41 -5.38 7.91
C SER A 73 5.10 -5.07 6.58
N LEU A 74 4.38 -5.27 5.47
CA LEU A 74 4.86 -4.93 4.14
C LEU A 74 4.95 -3.41 3.96
N VAL A 75 3.94 -2.68 4.42
CA VAL A 75 3.92 -1.21 4.37
C VAL A 75 5.12 -0.62 5.09
N GLU A 76 5.46 -1.06 6.29
CA GLU A 76 6.63 -0.55 7.05
C GLU A 76 7.92 -0.72 6.24
N THR A 77 8.09 -1.89 5.60
CA THR A 77 9.27 -2.17 4.77
C THR A 77 9.34 -1.24 3.57
N LEU A 78 8.23 -1.08 2.85
CA LEU A 78 8.14 -0.23 1.66
C LEU A 78 8.23 1.26 2.00
N LEU A 79 7.72 1.67 3.16
CA LEU A 79 7.75 3.05 3.64
C LEU A 79 9.18 3.46 3.94
N ASN A 80 9.97 2.59 4.58
CA ASN A 80 11.38 2.86 4.83
C ASN A 80 12.17 3.05 3.52
N ASP A 81 11.92 2.23 2.48
CA ASP A 81 12.49 2.47 1.13
C ASP A 81 12.03 3.83 0.59
N PHE A 82 10.74 4.13 0.67
CA PHE A 82 10.17 5.38 0.17
C PHE A 82 10.79 6.61 0.83
N LEU A 83 10.90 6.63 2.16
CA LEU A 83 11.49 7.72 2.94
C LEU A 83 12.99 7.90 2.68
N SER A 84 13.68 6.84 2.27
CA SER A 84 15.10 6.92 1.89
C SER A 84 15.35 7.57 0.53
N ASN A 85 14.28 7.77 -0.28
CA ASN A 85 14.36 8.46 -1.57
C ASN A 85 14.23 9.98 -1.39
N ASP A 86 14.96 10.73 -2.22
CA ASP A 86 15.19 12.18 -2.19
C ASP A 86 13.92 13.03 -1.92
N VAL A 87 13.86 13.66 -0.73
CA VAL A 87 12.69 14.36 -0.15
C VAL A 87 12.18 15.49 -1.03
N ASP A 88 13.06 16.15 -1.78
CA ASP A 88 12.72 17.27 -2.67
C ASP A 88 11.78 16.88 -3.82
N LYS A 89 11.66 15.58 -4.13
CA LYS A 89 10.83 15.06 -5.22
C LYS A 89 9.48 14.52 -4.78
N ALA A 90 9.26 14.38 -3.48
CA ALA A 90 8.09 13.70 -2.96
C ALA A 90 6.89 14.63 -2.78
N GLY A 91 7.06 15.96 -2.73
CA GLY A 91 5.94 16.92 -2.82
C GLY A 91 4.75 16.57 -1.91
N ASP A 92 3.56 16.43 -2.52
CA ASP A 92 2.30 16.03 -1.90
C ASP A 92 2.17 14.52 -1.62
N LEU A 93 3.08 13.69 -2.14
CA LEU A 93 3.00 12.23 -2.00
C LEU A 93 3.14 11.76 -0.53
N TYR A 94 3.85 12.51 0.32
CA TYR A 94 3.86 12.22 1.77
C TYR A 94 2.48 12.42 2.39
N MET A 95 1.76 13.46 1.94
CA MET A 95 0.41 13.75 2.39
C MET A 95 -0.57 12.66 1.94
N ASP A 96 -0.46 12.15 0.72
CA ASP A 96 -1.28 11.00 0.27
C ASP A 96 -1.11 9.76 1.16
N ILE A 97 0.13 9.48 1.59
CA ILE A 97 0.44 8.32 2.44
C ILE A 97 -0.02 8.58 3.88
N GLU A 98 0.17 9.79 4.39
CA GLU A 98 -0.32 10.24 5.70
C GLU A 98 -1.84 10.10 5.77
N GLU A 99 -2.57 10.64 4.79
CA GLU A 99 -4.02 10.59 4.72
C GLU A 99 -4.51 9.13 4.68
N ALA A 100 -3.82 8.26 3.92
CA ALA A 100 -4.13 6.84 3.88
C ALA A 100 -4.02 6.22 5.28
N PHE A 101 -2.91 6.43 6.01
CA PHE A 101 -2.74 5.92 7.37
C PHE A 101 -3.78 6.48 8.35
N SER A 102 -3.99 7.79 8.31
CA SER A 102 -4.98 8.49 9.15
C SER A 102 -6.40 7.95 8.91
N SER A 103 -6.75 7.65 7.66
CA SER A 103 -8.07 7.12 7.30
C SER A 103 -8.37 5.72 7.82
N VAL A 104 -7.32 4.91 8.09
CA VAL A 104 -7.43 3.55 8.65
C VAL A 104 -7.08 3.50 10.14
N GLY A 105 -6.81 4.64 10.78
CA GLY A 105 -6.56 4.76 12.22
C GLY A 105 -5.10 4.53 12.66
N HIS A 106 -4.14 4.52 11.73
CA HIS A 106 -2.71 4.37 12.04
C HIS A 106 -2.02 5.71 12.25
N TYR A 107 -2.49 6.49 13.22
CA TYR A 107 -2.01 7.85 13.48
C TYR A 107 -0.52 7.94 13.85
N GLU A 108 0.00 6.94 14.55
CA GLU A 108 1.44 6.85 14.90
C GLU A 108 2.34 6.69 13.67
N MET A 109 1.82 6.13 12.58
CA MET A 109 2.53 6.05 11.31
C MET A 109 2.32 7.32 10.48
N ALA A 110 1.11 7.88 10.51
CA ALA A 110 0.78 9.12 9.84
C ALA A 110 1.67 10.29 10.32
N ILE A 111 1.88 10.43 11.63
CA ILE A 111 2.69 11.53 12.20
C ILE A 111 4.17 11.49 11.79
N GLN A 112 4.69 10.35 11.33
CA GLN A 112 6.07 10.24 10.85
C GLN A 112 6.28 10.87 9.47
N LEU A 113 5.18 11.21 8.77
CA LEU A 113 5.17 11.76 7.42
C LEU A 113 4.95 13.29 7.38
N LEU A 114 4.80 13.92 8.55
CA LEU A 114 4.59 15.36 8.75
C LEU A 114 5.85 16.03 9.31
#